data_AF-A0A527HFZ9-F1
#
_entry.id   AF-A0A527HFZ9-F1
#
_cell.length_a   1.000
_cell.length_b   1.000
_cell.length_c   1.000
_cell.angle_alpha   90.00
_cell.angle_beta   90.00
_cell.angle_gamma   90.00
#
_symmetry.space_group_name_H-M   'P 1'
#
loop_
_entity.id
_entity.type
_entity.pdbx_description
1 polymer ?
#
loop_
_entity_poly.entity_id
_entity_poly.type
_entity_poly.pdbx_seq_one_letter_code
_entity_poly.pdbx_strand_id
1 'polypeptide(L)'
;LIQTMAASMLVFAPHANSWRRFVSQSYAPVAPTWGVNNRSVALRVPAGDAKNRRIEHRPSGVDANPYLIAATVLAGIIKGMDEGLDPGPETTGNGYEAAVTRTTMPVDWRAAIEAARTSSFLKNALGEDLHRTFVAIKQSEYLRVARTVSELDYHLYLHEV
;
A
#
# COMPACT_ATOMS: atom_id res chain seq x y z
N LEU A 1 -6.81 10.01 2.12
CA LEU A 1 -6.46 8.58 1.94
C LEU A 1 -5.94 8.25 0.54
N ILE A 2 -6.71 8.46 -0.55
CA ILE A 2 -6.26 8.13 -1.92
C ILE A 2 -4.90 8.77 -2.26
N GLN A 3 -4.76 10.08 -2.03
CA GLN A 3 -3.53 10.80 -2.33
C GLN A 3 -2.31 10.37 -1.50
N THR A 4 -2.53 9.85 -0.28
CA THR A 4 -1.45 9.51 0.66
C THR A 4 -1.07 8.03 0.60
N MET A 5 -1.88 7.21 -0.09
CA MET A 5 -1.78 5.75 -0.06
C MET A 5 -0.48 5.23 -0.66
N ALA A 6 -0.07 5.74 -1.82
CA ALA A 6 1.13 5.28 -2.51
C ALA A 6 2.38 5.43 -1.63
N ALA A 7 2.56 6.61 -1.02
CA ALA A 7 3.66 6.86 -0.09
C ALA A 7 3.60 6.00 1.18
N SER A 8 2.41 5.54 1.56
CA SER A 8 2.15 4.76 2.78
C SER A 8 2.24 3.26 2.56
N MET A 9 2.42 2.79 1.32
CA MET A 9 2.41 1.36 1.02
C MET A 9 3.49 0.57 1.76
N LEU A 10 4.64 1.19 2.09
CA LEU A 10 5.65 0.51 2.91
C LEU A 10 5.13 0.18 4.31
N VAL A 11 4.21 0.97 4.86
CA VAL A 11 3.56 0.67 6.15
C VAL A 11 2.54 -0.45 5.99
N PHE A 12 1.81 -0.47 4.88
CA PHE A 12 0.73 -1.44 4.61
C PHE A 12 1.24 -2.80 4.14
N ALA A 13 2.43 -2.83 3.54
CA ALA A 13 3.11 -3.99 2.96
C ALA A 13 4.62 -3.93 3.25
N PRO A 14 5.04 -4.19 4.50
CA PRO A 14 6.38 -3.86 4.97
C PRO A 14 7.47 -4.89 4.67
N HIS A 15 7.16 -6.02 4.03
CA HIS A 15 8.08 -7.13 3.81
C HIS A 15 8.08 -7.61 2.37
N ALA A 16 9.17 -8.23 1.90
CA ALA A 16 9.24 -8.84 0.56
C ALA A 16 8.02 -9.72 0.24
N ASN A 17 7.57 -10.52 1.20
CA ASN A 17 6.42 -11.40 1.03
C ASN A 17 5.10 -10.65 0.87
N SER A 18 4.95 -9.47 1.50
CA SER A 18 3.77 -8.63 1.35
C SER A 18 3.50 -8.30 -0.13
N TRP A 19 4.54 -8.21 -0.95
CA TRP A 19 4.47 -7.78 -2.33
C TRP A 19 4.05 -8.88 -3.31
N ARG A 20 4.15 -10.15 -2.92
CA ARG A 20 3.73 -11.29 -3.75
C ARG A 20 2.22 -11.30 -4.03
N ARG A 21 1.41 -10.63 -3.20
CA ARG A 21 -0.04 -10.56 -3.38
C ARG A 21 -0.50 -9.40 -4.26
N PHE A 22 0.33 -8.39 -4.57
CA PHE A 22 -0.10 -7.26 -5.42
C PHE A 22 0.01 -7.62 -6.90
N VAL A 23 -0.69 -8.68 -7.28
CA VAL A 23 -0.83 -9.13 -8.67
C VAL A 23 -2.30 -9.03 -9.08
N SER A 24 -2.56 -8.89 -10.38
CA SER A 24 -3.94 -8.84 -10.89
C SER A 24 -4.72 -10.09 -10.47
N GLN A 25 -6.02 -9.95 -10.24
CA GLN A 25 -6.94 -11.04 -9.85
C GLN A 25 -6.67 -11.73 -8.50
N SER A 26 -5.77 -11.19 -7.67
CA SER A 26 -5.48 -11.69 -6.31
C SER A 26 -6.45 -11.17 -5.23
N TYR A 27 -7.44 -10.34 -5.60
CA TYR A 27 -8.25 -9.50 -4.71
C TYR A 27 -7.47 -8.43 -3.91
N ALA A 28 -6.15 -8.36 -4.03
CA ALA A 28 -5.37 -7.24 -3.51
C ALA A 28 -5.56 -6.01 -4.42
N PRO A 29 -5.76 -4.82 -3.84
CA PRO A 29 -5.87 -3.59 -4.62
C PRO A 29 -4.50 -3.17 -5.16
N VAL A 30 -4.45 -2.80 -6.43
CA VAL A 30 -3.22 -2.36 -7.13
C VAL A 30 -3.23 -0.86 -7.49
N ALA A 31 -4.31 -0.16 -7.15
CA ALA A 31 -4.48 1.26 -7.39
C ALA A 31 -5.20 1.94 -6.21
N PRO A 32 -4.94 3.23 -5.96
CA PRO A 32 -5.58 3.99 -4.88
C PRO A 32 -7.00 4.41 -5.29
N THR A 33 -7.88 3.45 -5.52
CA THR A 33 -9.28 3.66 -5.93
C THR A 33 -10.25 3.45 -4.77
N TRP A 34 -11.46 3.96 -4.92
CA TRP A 34 -12.55 3.77 -3.96
C TRP A 34 -13.86 3.44 -4.66
N GLY A 35 -14.81 2.84 -3.94
CA GLY A 35 -16.16 2.62 -4.46
C GLY A 35 -17.10 1.91 -3.49
N VAL A 36 -18.41 2.02 -3.77
CA VAL A 36 -19.46 1.42 -2.95
C VAL A 36 -19.63 -0.07 -3.28
N ASN A 37 -19.54 -0.90 -2.23
CA ASN A 37 -19.63 -2.36 -2.30
C ASN A 37 -18.68 -3.03 -3.33
N ASN A 38 -17.66 -2.29 -3.81
CA ASN A 38 -16.74 -2.79 -4.82
C ASN A 38 -15.55 -3.52 -4.15
N ARG A 39 -15.34 -4.81 -4.48
CA ARG A 39 -14.24 -5.63 -3.93
C ARG A 39 -12.97 -5.61 -4.79
N SER A 40 -12.89 -4.74 -5.79
CA SER A 40 -11.69 -4.56 -6.61
C SER A 40 -10.91 -3.28 -6.28
N VAL A 41 -11.44 -2.42 -5.40
CA VAL A 41 -10.84 -1.13 -5.03
C VAL A 41 -10.05 -1.18 -3.73
N ALA A 42 -9.15 -0.22 -3.50
CA ALA A 42 -8.39 -0.10 -2.26
C ALA A 42 -9.26 0.31 -1.06
N LEU A 43 -10.15 1.27 -1.26
CA LEU A 43 -11.04 1.80 -0.23
C LEU A 43 -12.48 1.40 -0.55
N ARG A 44 -13.01 0.41 0.15
CA ARG A 44 -14.39 -0.02 -0.05
C ARG A 44 -15.31 0.68 0.94
N VAL A 45 -16.45 1.17 0.48
CA VAL A 45 -17.57 1.54 1.36
C VAL A 45 -18.55 0.37 1.34
N PRO A 46 -18.63 -0.48 2.38
CA PRO A 46 -19.54 -1.62 2.37
C PRO A 46 -21.00 -1.21 2.25
N ALA A 47 -21.81 -2.06 1.62
CA ALA A 47 -23.27 -1.93 1.68
C ALA A 47 -23.75 -2.08 3.14
N GLY A 48 -24.79 -1.35 3.50
CA GLY A 48 -25.33 -1.32 4.86
C GLY A 48 -26.18 -0.08 5.09
N ASP A 49 -26.74 0.03 6.29
CA ASP A 49 -27.46 1.21 6.74
C ASP A 49 -26.50 2.34 7.18
N ALA A 50 -27.05 3.49 7.59
CA ALA A 50 -26.25 4.65 7.99
C ALA A 50 -25.41 4.38 9.25
N LYS A 51 -25.96 3.65 10.23
CA LYS A 51 -25.26 3.35 11.51
C LYS A 51 -24.02 2.47 11.34
N ASN A 52 -23.95 1.68 10.27
CA ASN A 52 -22.81 0.82 9.95
C ASN A 52 -21.87 1.41 8.87
N ARG A 53 -22.05 2.67 8.49
CA ARG A 53 -21.24 3.34 7.45
C ARG A 53 -19.77 3.39 7.88
N ARG A 54 -18.90 2.86 7.03
CA ARG A 54 -17.46 2.85 7.27
C ARG A 54 -16.68 2.75 5.97
N ILE A 55 -15.40 3.06 6.06
CA ILE A 55 -14.42 2.80 5.02
C ILE A 55 -13.65 1.54 5.41
N GLU A 56 -13.57 0.59 4.50
CA GLU A 56 -12.72 -0.58 4.60
C GLU A 56 -11.42 -0.32 3.85
N HIS A 57 -10.32 -0.24 4.59
CA HIS A 57 -8.98 -0.11 4.06
C HIS A 57 -8.40 -1.49 3.74
N ARG A 58 -8.30 -1.81 2.45
CA ARG A 58 -7.90 -3.13 1.93
C ARG A 58 -6.41 -3.28 1.54
N PRO A 59 -5.60 -2.20 1.41
CA PRO A 59 -4.18 -2.35 1.09
C PRO A 59 -3.32 -3.01 2.16
N SER A 60 -3.73 -3.08 3.43
CA SER A 60 -2.87 -3.61 4.50
C SER A 60 -2.86 -5.13 4.56
N GLY A 61 -1.67 -5.71 4.74
CA GLY A 61 -1.49 -7.14 5.03
C GLY A 61 -1.55 -7.44 6.53
N VAL A 62 -1.71 -8.73 6.89
CA VAL A 62 -1.67 -9.19 8.29
C VAL A 62 -0.29 -9.07 8.93
N ASP A 63 0.74 -9.00 8.09
CA ASP A 63 2.15 -8.86 8.45
C ASP A 63 2.56 -7.40 8.76
N ALA A 64 1.63 -6.45 8.63
CA ALA A 64 1.87 -5.05 8.93
C ALA A 64 1.55 -4.69 10.39
N ASN A 65 2.30 -3.72 10.93
CA ASN A 65 2.11 -3.26 12.30
C ASN A 65 0.78 -2.47 12.40
N PRO A 66 -0.21 -2.93 13.20
CA PRO A 66 -1.54 -2.31 13.26
C PRO A 66 -1.50 -0.87 13.80
N TYR A 67 -0.55 -0.53 14.67
CA TYR A 67 -0.41 0.83 15.20
C TYR A 67 0.07 1.80 14.11
N LEU A 68 1.04 1.38 13.29
CA LEU A 68 1.53 2.21 12.18
C LEU A 68 0.47 2.34 11.09
N ILE A 69 -0.30 1.28 10.84
CA ILE A 69 -1.45 1.35 9.92
C ILE A 69 -2.45 2.40 10.44
N ALA A 70 -2.86 2.30 11.70
CA ALA A 70 -3.84 3.21 12.28
C ALA A 70 -3.35 4.67 12.24
N ALA A 71 -2.10 4.93 12.65
CA ALA A 71 -1.51 6.26 12.61
C ALA A 71 -1.50 6.85 11.19
N THR A 72 -1.01 6.09 10.22
CA THR A 72 -0.89 6.57 8.83
C THR A 72 -2.26 6.74 8.15
N VAL A 73 -3.22 5.86 8.41
CA VAL A 73 -4.60 5.98 7.90
C VAL A 73 -5.28 7.21 8.51
N LEU A 74 -5.20 7.41 9.83
CA LEU A 74 -5.77 8.58 10.49
C LEU A 74 -5.15 9.88 9.99
N ALA A 75 -3.81 9.95 9.89
CA ALA A 75 -3.12 11.10 9.32
C ALA A 75 -3.57 11.40 7.87
N GLY A 76 -3.79 10.37 7.06
CA GLY A 76 -4.29 10.51 5.70
C GLY A 76 -5.77 10.89 5.60
N ILE A 77 -6.57 10.64 6.63
CA ILE A 77 -7.95 11.15 6.76
C ILE A 77 -7.92 12.62 7.15
N ILE A 78 -7.18 12.96 8.21
CA ILE A 78 -7.02 14.33 8.73
C ILE A 78 -6.55 15.26 7.62
N LYS A 79 -5.47 14.91 6.90
CA LYS A 79 -4.99 15.69 5.75
C LYS A 79 -6.09 15.94 4.70
N GLY A 80 -6.90 14.92 4.40
CA GLY A 80 -7.98 15.05 3.42
C GLY A 80 -9.09 15.98 3.88
N MET A 81 -9.42 15.96 5.17
CA MET A 81 -10.41 16.85 5.77
C MET A 81 -9.89 18.29 5.84
N ASP A 82 -8.66 18.49 6.32
CA ASP A 82 -8.06 19.80 6.51
C ASP A 82 -7.84 20.54 5.17
N GLU A 83 -7.48 19.81 4.11
CA GLU A 83 -7.23 20.37 2.78
C GLU A 83 -8.45 20.30 1.85
N GLY A 84 -9.59 19.77 2.32
CA GLY A 84 -10.80 19.65 1.50
C GLY A 84 -10.63 18.83 0.23
N LEU A 85 -9.85 17.73 0.29
CA LEU A 85 -9.47 16.96 -0.88
C LEU A 85 -10.64 16.14 -1.43
N ASP A 86 -10.93 16.31 -2.72
CA ASP A 86 -11.89 15.49 -3.45
C ASP A 86 -11.28 14.09 -3.75
N PRO A 87 -11.90 12.98 -3.29
CA PRO A 87 -11.47 11.63 -3.66
C PRO A 87 -11.73 11.29 -5.15
N GLY A 88 -12.44 12.16 -5.87
CA GLY A 88 -12.87 11.94 -7.24
C GLY A 88 -14.02 10.93 -7.34
N PRO A 89 -14.48 10.62 -8.56
CA PRO A 89 -15.60 9.71 -8.74
C PRO A 89 -15.25 8.30 -8.29
N GLU A 90 -16.25 7.62 -7.73
CA GLU A 90 -16.13 6.20 -7.39
C GLU A 90 -15.81 5.35 -8.62
N THR A 91 -15.10 4.26 -8.39
CA THR A 91 -14.83 3.28 -9.43
C THR A 91 -16.04 2.35 -9.58
N THR A 92 -16.74 2.52 -10.69
CA THR A 92 -17.76 1.60 -11.17
C THR A 92 -17.11 0.44 -11.94
N GLY A 93 -17.64 -0.78 -11.82
CA GLY A 93 -17.08 -1.96 -12.47
C GLY A 93 -15.75 -2.43 -11.87
N ASN A 94 -14.81 -2.82 -12.73
CA ASN A 94 -13.57 -3.46 -12.33
C ASN A 94 -12.46 -2.44 -12.00
N GLY A 95 -12.09 -2.36 -10.73
CA GLY A 95 -11.04 -1.49 -10.21
C GLY A 95 -9.64 -1.80 -10.71
N TYR A 96 -9.40 -2.99 -11.27
CA TYR A 96 -8.14 -3.31 -11.94
C TYR A 96 -7.97 -2.57 -13.27
N GLU A 97 -9.07 -2.24 -13.98
CA GLU A 97 -9.02 -1.51 -15.24
C GLU A 97 -8.81 0.00 -15.00
N ALA A 98 -9.35 0.53 -13.90
CA ALA A 98 -9.13 1.92 -13.48
C ALA A 98 -7.70 2.20 -12.98
N ALA A 99 -6.90 1.16 -12.74
CA ALA A 99 -5.51 1.29 -12.30
C ALA A 99 -4.59 1.90 -13.36
N VAL A 100 -4.97 1.83 -14.63
CA VAL A 100 -4.13 2.26 -15.77
C VAL A 100 -4.00 3.79 -15.86
N THR A 101 -4.90 4.55 -15.23
CA THR A 101 -5.04 6.01 -15.47
C THR A 101 -4.78 6.90 -14.25
N ARG A 102 -4.61 6.33 -13.05
CA ARG A 102 -4.45 7.08 -11.78
C ARG A 102 -3.11 6.77 -11.12
N THR A 103 -2.64 7.71 -10.29
CA THR A 103 -1.39 7.64 -9.50
C THR A 103 -1.06 6.21 -9.08
N THR A 104 0.02 5.67 -9.63
CA THR A 104 0.37 4.27 -9.46
C THR A 104 0.80 4.01 -8.02
N MET A 105 0.26 2.96 -7.41
CA MET A 105 0.90 2.38 -6.23
C MET A 105 2.32 1.97 -6.63
N PRO A 106 3.29 1.96 -5.69
CA PRO A 106 4.55 1.29 -5.93
C PRO A 106 4.30 -0.13 -6.46
N VAL A 107 5.12 -0.57 -7.40
CA VAL A 107 4.95 -1.87 -8.08
C VAL A 107 5.64 -3.02 -7.32
N ASP A 108 6.56 -2.69 -6.44
CA ASP A 108 7.32 -3.65 -5.65
C ASP A 108 7.80 -3.04 -4.31
N TRP A 109 8.46 -3.87 -3.51
CA TRP A 109 8.97 -3.48 -2.19
C TRP A 109 9.99 -2.36 -2.25
N ARG A 110 10.88 -2.36 -3.26
CA ARG A 110 11.92 -1.35 -3.43
C ARG A 110 11.30 0.01 -3.75
N ALA A 111 10.35 0.04 -4.69
CA ALA A 111 9.62 1.24 -5.05
C ALA A 111 8.86 1.82 -3.85
N ALA A 112 8.30 0.98 -2.98
CA ALA A 112 7.63 1.43 -1.76
C ALA A 112 8.61 2.01 -0.73
N ILE A 113 9.81 1.44 -0.62
CA ILE A 113 10.87 2.01 0.22
C ILE A 113 11.25 3.41 -0.26
N GLU A 114 11.42 3.62 -1.56
CA GLU A 114 11.77 4.92 -2.12
C GLU A 114 10.62 5.94 -2.03
N ALA A 115 9.39 5.50 -2.25
CA ALA A 115 8.20 6.33 -2.05
C ALA A 115 8.06 6.77 -0.59
N ALA A 116 8.31 5.87 0.37
CA ALA A 116 8.30 6.20 1.79
C ALA A 116 9.44 7.15 2.16
N ARG A 117 10.65 6.92 1.64
CA ARG A 117 11.87 7.71 1.93
C ARG A 117 11.68 9.19 1.60
N THR A 118 11.06 9.48 0.46
CA THR A 118 10.90 10.84 -0.06
C THR A 118 9.60 11.52 0.38
N SER A 119 8.72 10.81 1.09
CA SER A 119 7.41 11.33 1.50
C SER A 119 7.48 12.23 2.73
N SER A 120 7.23 13.53 2.53
CA SER A 120 6.98 14.48 3.62
C SER A 120 5.74 14.11 4.43
N PHE A 121 4.67 13.64 3.77
CA PHE A 121 3.47 13.17 4.44
C PHE A 121 3.78 12.04 5.44
N LEU A 122 4.48 10.99 5.00
CA LEU A 122 4.77 9.85 5.87
C LEU A 122 5.73 10.24 7.00
N LYS A 123 6.70 11.12 6.72
CA LYS A 123 7.59 11.68 7.73
C LYS A 123 6.81 12.40 8.83
N ASN A 124 5.83 13.22 8.46
CA ASN A 124 4.98 13.92 9.41
C ASN A 124 4.03 12.98 10.17
N ALA A 125 3.46 11.98 9.49
CA ALA A 125 2.53 11.02 10.09
C ALA A 125 3.20 10.12 11.15
N LEU A 126 4.45 9.71 10.93
CA LEU A 126 5.19 8.84 11.85
C LEU A 126 6.08 9.60 12.84
N GLY A 127 6.40 10.86 12.54
CA GLY A 127 7.47 11.60 13.20
C GLY A 127 8.84 11.29 12.59
N GLU A 128 9.75 12.26 12.69
CA GLU A 128 11.03 12.24 11.98
C GLU A 128 11.92 11.05 12.35
N ASP A 129 12.05 10.72 13.64
CA ASP A 129 12.93 9.65 14.10
C ASP A 129 12.41 8.26 13.72
N LEU A 130 11.10 8.04 13.89
CA LEU A 130 10.47 6.78 13.52
C LEU A 130 10.49 6.59 12.02
N HIS A 131 10.16 7.61 11.23
CA HIS A 131 10.23 7.55 9.76
C HIS A 131 11.62 7.19 9.27
N ARG A 132 12.65 7.92 9.73
CA ARG A 132 14.05 7.69 9.36
C ARG A 132 14.47 6.25 9.68
N THR A 133 14.19 5.80 10.89
CA THR A 133 14.57 4.47 11.38
C THR A 133 13.82 3.36 10.63
N PHE A 134 12.51 3.53 10.44
CA PHE A 134 11.67 2.58 9.72
C PHE A 134 12.16 2.37 8.28
N VAL A 135 12.38 3.46 7.53
CA VAL A 135 12.86 3.38 6.14
C VAL A 135 14.26 2.76 6.08
N ALA A 136 15.16 3.10 7.00
CA ALA A 136 16.50 2.52 7.06
C ALA A 136 16.48 1.00 7.32
N ILE A 137 15.64 0.54 8.26
CA ILE A 137 15.45 -0.89 8.53
C ILE A 137 14.93 -1.60 7.28
N LYS A 138 13.88 -1.08 6.64
CA LYS A 138 13.30 -1.70 5.44
C LYS A 138 14.27 -1.74 4.27
N GLN A 139 15.10 -0.71 4.09
CA GLN A 139 16.19 -0.74 3.12
C GLN A 139 17.21 -1.84 3.41
N SER A 140 17.60 -2.02 4.68
CA SER A 140 18.55 -3.06 5.08
C SER A 140 17.98 -4.46 4.87
N GLU A 141 16.72 -4.69 5.24
CA GLU A 141 16.01 -5.95 5.00
C GLU A 141 15.92 -6.26 3.50
N TYR A 142 15.57 -5.27 2.68
CA TYR A 142 15.53 -5.40 1.22
C TYR A 142 16.90 -5.83 0.65
N LEU A 143 17.98 -5.15 1.03
CA LEU A 143 19.33 -5.50 0.56
C LEU A 143 19.74 -6.90 1.00
N ARG A 144 19.34 -7.35 2.19
CA ARG A 144 19.59 -8.71 2.66
C ARG A 144 18.86 -9.73 1.80
N VAL A 145 17.59 -9.50 1.46
CA VAL A 145 16.83 -10.39 0.57
C VAL A 145 17.45 -10.39 -0.83
N ALA A 146 17.74 -9.22 -1.40
CA ALA A 146 18.25 -9.08 -2.77
C ALA A 146 19.62 -9.75 -2.99
N ARG A 147 20.48 -9.84 -1.96
CA ARG A 147 21.79 -10.51 -2.05
C ARG A 147 21.76 -12.02 -1.75
N THR A 148 20.62 -12.56 -1.33
CA THR A 148 20.50 -13.96 -0.95
C THR A 148 20.15 -14.78 -2.19
N VAL A 149 20.99 -15.75 -2.54
CA VAL A 149 20.67 -16.76 -3.56
C VAL A 149 19.67 -17.73 -2.95
N SER A 150 18.50 -17.85 -3.56
CA SER A 150 17.40 -18.67 -3.09
C SER A 150 17.43 -20.06 -3.74
N GLU A 151 16.78 -21.04 -3.10
CA GLU A 151 16.57 -22.38 -3.71
C GLU A 151 15.90 -22.29 -5.09
N LEU A 152 15.06 -21.28 -5.31
CA LEU A 152 14.42 -21.04 -6.61
C LEU A 152 15.45 -20.74 -7.71
N ASP A 153 16.50 -19.98 -7.40
CA ASP A 153 17.54 -19.65 -8.37
C ASP A 153 18.29 -20.92 -8.81
N TYR A 154 18.55 -21.84 -7.88
CA TYR A 154 19.12 -23.15 -8.22
C TYR A 154 18.17 -23.98 -9.07
N HIS A 155 16.89 -24.08 -8.69
CA HIS A 155 15.91 -24.85 -9.47
C HIS A 155 15.71 -24.33 -10.89
N LEU A 156 15.76 -23.01 -11.10
CA LEU A 156 15.58 -22.40 -12.42
C LEU A 156 16.84 -22.51 -13.28
N TYR A 157 18.02 -22.32 -12.70
CA TYR A 157 19.23 -22.05 -13.49
C TYR A 157 20.34 -23.11 -13.37
N LEU A 158 20.27 -24.04 -12.42
CA LEU A 158 21.34 -25.03 -12.20
C LEU A 158 21.34 -26.16 -13.25
N HIS A 159 20.16 -26.52 -13.76
CA HIS A 159 19.99 -27.66 -14.67
C HIS A 159 19.48 -27.26 -16.07
N GLU A 160 19.15 -25.99 -16.28
CA GLU A 160 18.85 -25.43 -17.60
C GLU A 160 20.16 -24.95 -18.24
N VAL A 161 20.80 -25.85 -18.99
CA VAL A 161 21.85 -25.52 -19.99
C VAL A 161 21.38 -25.96 -21.35
#